data_AF-A0A2J8WYE2-F1
#
_entry.id   AF-A0A2J8WYE2-F1
#
_cell.length_a   1.000
_cell.length_b   1.000
_cell.length_c   1.000
_cell.angle_alpha   90.00
_cell.angle_beta   90.00
_cell.angle_gamma   90.00
#
_symmetry.space_group_name_H-M   'P 1'
#
loop_
_entity.id
_entity.type
_entity.pdbx_description
1 polymer ?
#
loop_
_entity_poly.entity_id
_entity_poly.type
_entity_poly.pdbx_seq_one_letter_code
_entity_poly.pdbx_strand_id
1 'polypeptide(L)'
;MQRLQVVLGHLRGPADSGWMPQAAPCLSGAPQASAADVVVVHGRRTAICRAGRGGFKDTTPDELLSAVMTAVLKDVNLRPEQLGDICVVTSRRLCLCPLSIDSVRRGYRQWPA
;
A
#
# COMPACT_ATOMS: atom_id res chain seq x y z
N MET A 1 -25.01 -32.27 3.56
CA MET A 1 -23.61 -31.93 3.87
C MET A 1 -22.57 -32.40 2.82
N GLN A 2 -22.93 -33.13 1.77
CA GLN A 2 -21.98 -33.64 0.76
C GLN A 2 -21.27 -32.55 -0.06
N ARG A 3 -21.93 -31.42 -0.36
CA ARG A 3 -21.32 -30.32 -1.12
C ARG A 3 -20.10 -29.69 -0.43
N LEU A 4 -20.13 -29.54 0.90
CA LEU A 4 -18.99 -28.99 1.64
C LEU A 4 -17.78 -29.92 1.61
N GLN A 5 -18.01 -31.23 1.68
CA GLN A 5 -16.95 -32.24 1.59
C GLN A 5 -16.26 -32.21 0.22
N VAL A 6 -17.02 -32.05 -0.86
CA VAL A 6 -16.47 -31.93 -2.22
C VAL A 6 -15.65 -30.66 -2.39
N VAL A 7 -16.15 -29.50 -1.93
CA VAL A 7 -15.41 -28.22 -2.03
C VAL A 7 -14.13 -28.26 -1.20
N LEU A 8 -14.16 -28.79 0.02
CA LEU A 8 -12.97 -28.95 0.86
C LEU A 8 -11.95 -29.92 0.25
N GLY A 9 -12.42 -30.96 -0.44
CA GLY A 9 -11.57 -31.89 -1.17
C GLY A 9 -10.75 -31.23 -2.28
N HIS A 10 -11.33 -30.25 -2.99
CA HIS A 10 -10.62 -29.50 -4.05
C HIS A 10 -9.62 -28.48 -3.51
N LEU A 11 -9.79 -27.99 -2.28
CA LEU A 11 -8.88 -27.06 -1.62
C LEU A 11 -7.67 -27.75 -0.97
N ARG A 12 -7.72 -29.07 -0.80
CA ARG A 12 -6.60 -29.86 -0.26
C ARG A 12 -5.55 -30.03 -1.36
N GLY A 13 -4.57 -29.13 -1.37
CA GLY A 13 -3.41 -29.22 -2.26
C GLY A 13 -2.57 -30.50 -2.03
N PRO A 14 -1.66 -30.84 -2.94
CA PRO A 14 -0.75 -31.99 -2.80
C PRO A 14 0.04 -31.91 -1.49
N ALA A 15 0.26 -33.07 -0.85
CA ALA A 15 0.79 -33.21 0.51
C ALA A 15 2.21 -32.62 0.73
N ASP A 16 2.92 -32.21 -0.32
CA ASP A 16 4.31 -31.69 -0.25
C ASP A 16 4.42 -30.16 -0.12
N SER A 17 3.31 -29.43 -0.13
CA SER A 17 3.34 -28.01 0.26
C SER A 17 2.90 -27.92 1.72
N GLY A 18 3.83 -27.60 2.62
CA GLY A 18 3.62 -27.47 4.08
C GLY A 18 2.62 -26.40 4.53
N TRP A 19 1.72 -25.96 3.65
CA TRP A 19 0.62 -25.07 3.92
C TRP A 19 -0.69 -25.83 3.75
N MET A 20 -1.16 -26.39 4.87
CA MET A 20 -2.48 -27.01 4.94
C MET A 20 -3.49 -25.90 5.28
N PRO A 21 -4.37 -25.47 4.34
CA PRO A 21 -5.36 -24.45 4.63
C PRO A 21 -6.32 -24.96 5.72
N GLN A 22 -6.27 -24.36 6.90
CA GLN A 22 -7.20 -24.60 7.99
C GLN A 22 -8.37 -23.62 7.87
N ALA A 23 -9.60 -24.12 7.97
CA ALA A 23 -10.77 -23.26 8.08
C ALA A 23 -10.72 -22.57 9.46
N ALA A 24 -10.38 -21.29 9.48
CA ALA A 24 -10.52 -20.46 10.68
C ALA A 24 -11.98 -20.00 10.80
N PRO A 25 -12.55 -19.95 12.02
CA PRO A 25 -13.82 -19.28 12.23
C PRO A 25 -13.72 -17.85 11.68
N CYS A 26 -14.63 -17.48 10.78
CA CYS A 26 -14.77 -16.09 10.39
C CYS A 26 -15.31 -15.33 11.60
N LEU A 27 -14.45 -14.60 12.30
CA LEU A 27 -14.86 -13.64 13.31
C LEU A 27 -15.75 -12.60 12.61
N SER A 28 -17.06 -12.76 12.74
CA SER A 28 -18.07 -11.83 12.22
C SER A 28 -18.22 -10.57 13.09
N GLY A 29 -17.39 -10.43 14.13
CA GLY A 29 -17.29 -9.23 14.94
C GLY A 29 -16.15 -8.34 14.46
N ALA A 30 -16.44 -7.05 14.24
CA ALA A 30 -15.39 -6.06 14.11
C ALA A 30 -14.55 -6.10 15.42
N PRO A 31 -13.22 -6.25 15.35
CA PRO A 31 -12.39 -6.14 16.54
C PRO A 31 -12.62 -4.79 17.22
N GLN A 32 -12.58 -4.77 18.55
CA GLN A 32 -12.75 -3.54 19.33
C GLN A 32 -11.68 -2.52 18.92
N ALA A 33 -12.11 -1.32 18.54
CA ALA A 33 -11.18 -0.25 18.16
C ALA A 33 -10.33 0.15 19.39
N SER A 34 -9.02 0.08 19.24
CA SER A 34 -8.04 0.48 20.24
C SER A 34 -7.50 1.87 19.93
N ALA A 35 -7.17 2.63 20.98
CA ALA A 35 -6.47 3.92 20.83
C ALA A 35 -5.07 3.77 20.22
N ALA A 36 -4.52 2.55 20.19
CA ALA A 36 -3.21 2.23 19.61
C ALA A 36 -3.29 1.79 18.13
N ASP A 37 -4.48 1.75 17.53
CA ASP A 37 -4.65 1.28 16.17
C ASP A 37 -4.08 2.28 15.15
N VAL A 38 -3.40 1.76 14.12
CA VAL A 38 -2.92 2.56 13.00
C VAL A 38 -4.06 2.75 12.00
N VAL A 39 -4.51 4.00 11.85
CA VAL A 39 -5.66 4.36 11.01
C VAL A 39 -5.24 5.10 9.75
N VAL A 40 -5.97 4.87 8.64
CA VAL A 40 -5.82 5.63 7.40
C VAL A 40 -6.76 6.83 7.47
N VAL A 41 -6.19 8.04 7.58
CA VAL A 41 -6.98 9.28 7.74
C VAL A 41 -7.51 9.81 6.41
N HIS A 42 -6.63 9.90 5.41
CA HIS A 42 -6.98 10.50 4.11
C HIS A 42 -6.13 9.91 2.98
N GLY A 43 -6.62 10.01 1.73
CA GLY A 43 -5.92 9.54 0.55
C GLY A 43 -6.30 10.32 -0.70
N ARG A 44 -5.29 10.89 -1.37
CA ARG A 44 -5.40 11.54 -2.68
C ARG A 44 -4.46 10.89 -3.67
N ARG A 45 -4.80 11.00 -4.95
CA ARG A 45 -3.97 10.56 -6.07
C ARG A 45 -4.08 11.54 -7.22
N THR A 46 -3.06 11.57 -8.08
CA THR A 46 -3.16 12.26 -9.35
C THR A 46 -4.08 11.50 -10.31
N ALA A 47 -4.47 12.17 -11.41
CA ALA A 47 -4.98 11.47 -12.56
C ALA A 47 -3.95 10.43 -13.05
N ILE A 48 -4.42 9.42 -13.79
CA ILE A 48 -3.52 8.44 -14.41
C ILE A 48 -3.45 8.79 -15.88
N CYS A 49 -2.25 9.06 -16.37
CA CYS A 49 -1.99 9.43 -17.75
C CYS A 49 -1.09 8.40 -18.43
N ARG A 50 -1.27 8.24 -19.75
CA ARG A 50 -0.43 7.37 -20.57
C ARG A 50 1.00 7.95 -20.66
N ALA A 51 2.01 7.12 -20.43
CA ALA A 51 3.41 7.52 -20.59
C ALA A 51 3.69 8.02 -22.03
N GLY A 52 4.43 9.12 -22.16
CA GLY A 52 4.88 9.71 -23.43
C GLY A 52 3.79 10.34 -24.32
N ARG A 53 2.50 10.10 -24.08
CA ARG A 53 1.39 10.65 -24.90
C ARG A 53 0.25 11.28 -24.09
N GLY A 54 0.23 11.09 -22.78
CA GLY A 54 -0.80 11.63 -21.89
C GLY A 54 -0.49 13.04 -21.39
N GLY A 55 -1.37 13.59 -20.54
CA GLY A 55 -1.26 14.95 -20.01
C GLY A 55 -0.01 15.20 -19.15
N PHE A 56 0.52 14.17 -18.48
CA PHE A 56 1.73 14.26 -17.66
C PHE A 56 3.01 13.85 -18.40
N LYS A 57 3.06 13.96 -19.73
CA LYS A 57 4.24 13.59 -20.52
C LYS A 57 5.46 14.47 -20.23
N ASP A 58 5.24 15.75 -19.92
CA ASP A 58 6.26 16.76 -19.66
C ASP A 58 6.37 17.12 -18.17
N THR A 59 5.61 16.43 -17.31
CA THR A 59 5.54 16.69 -15.87
C THR A 59 6.55 15.78 -15.14
N THR A 60 7.37 16.36 -14.28
CA THR A 60 8.32 15.59 -13.46
C THR A 60 7.58 14.83 -12.35
N PRO A 61 8.08 13.67 -11.90
CA PRO A 61 7.45 12.92 -10.82
C PRO A 61 7.40 13.72 -9.50
N ASP A 62 8.30 14.67 -9.30
CA ASP A 62 8.34 15.53 -8.11
C ASP A 62 7.16 16.51 -8.08
N GLU A 63 6.75 17.06 -9.23
CA GLU A 63 5.54 17.89 -9.35
C GLU A 63 4.27 17.09 -9.06
N LEU A 64 4.19 15.85 -9.57
CA LEU A 64 3.07 14.95 -9.29
C LEU A 64 2.98 14.61 -7.80
N LEU A 65 4.13 14.37 -7.17
CA LEU A 65 4.21 14.07 -5.74
C LEU A 65 3.82 15.28 -4.87
N SER A 66 4.38 16.46 -5.20
CA SER A 66 4.11 17.71 -4.50
C SER A 66 2.63 18.09 -4.53
N ALA A 67 1.98 17.92 -5.68
CA ALA A 67 0.55 18.19 -5.82
C ALA A 67 -0.30 17.34 -4.87
N VAL A 68 0.00 16.04 -4.76
CA VAL A 68 -0.75 15.12 -3.88
C VAL A 68 -0.50 15.42 -2.41
N MET A 69 0.78 15.58 -2.02
CA MET A 69 1.13 15.88 -0.63
C MET A 69 0.49 17.19 -0.15
N THR A 70 0.54 18.22 -0.99
CA THR A 70 -0.08 19.52 -0.68
C THR A 70 -1.60 19.41 -0.57
N ALA A 71 -2.24 18.63 -1.45
CA ALA A 71 -3.69 18.43 -1.39
C ALA A 71 -4.12 17.72 -0.11
N VAL A 72 -3.41 16.66 0.30
CA VAL A 72 -3.71 15.93 1.55
C VAL A 72 -3.56 16.83 2.77
N LEU A 73 -2.47 17.61 2.85
CA LEU A 73 -2.25 18.52 3.97
C LEU A 73 -3.34 19.59 4.08
N LYS A 74 -3.83 20.10 2.95
CA LYS A 74 -4.94 21.05 2.89
C LYS A 74 -6.26 20.42 3.31
N ASP A 75 -6.57 19.22 2.83
CA ASP A 75 -7.84 18.54 3.11
C ASP A 75 -7.97 18.17 4.60
N VAL A 76 -6.88 17.75 5.23
CA VAL A 76 -6.85 17.39 6.66
C VAL A 76 -6.52 18.61 7.55
N ASN A 77 -6.16 19.75 6.94
CA ASN A 77 -5.73 20.97 7.64
C ASN A 77 -4.62 20.70 8.68
N LEU A 78 -3.63 19.90 8.29
CA LEU A 78 -2.47 19.57 9.13
C LEU A 78 -1.28 20.44 8.78
N ARG A 79 -0.50 20.82 9.81
CA ARG A 79 0.78 21.49 9.60
C ARG A 79 1.83 20.46 9.18
N PRO A 80 2.69 20.76 8.19
CA PRO A 80 3.71 19.83 7.73
C PRO A 80 4.70 19.43 8.85
N GLU A 81 4.93 20.32 9.82
CA GLU A 81 5.78 20.09 11.01
C GLU A 81 5.30 18.93 11.91
N GLN A 82 4.01 18.55 11.82
CA GLN A 82 3.43 17.49 12.62
C GLN A 82 3.61 16.10 12.00
N LEU A 83 4.13 16.02 10.78
CA LEU A 83 4.43 14.75 10.12
C LEU A 83 5.72 14.16 10.68
N GLY A 84 5.64 12.95 11.25
CA GLY A 84 6.82 12.28 11.81
C GLY A 84 7.72 11.60 10.78
N ASP A 85 7.15 11.13 9.67
CA ASP A 85 7.90 10.49 8.58
C ASP A 85 7.10 10.54 7.26
N ILE A 86 7.81 10.43 6.14
CA ILE A 86 7.23 10.39 4.78
C ILE A 86 7.89 9.26 4.00
N CYS A 87 7.15 8.16 3.82
CA CYS A 87 7.60 7.04 3.00
C CYS A 87 7.12 7.20 1.55
N VAL A 88 8.05 7.41 0.62
CA VAL A 88 7.75 7.50 -0.82
C VAL A 88 8.26 6.26 -1.54
N VAL A 89 7.37 5.58 -2.25
CA VAL A 89 7.72 4.44 -3.09
C VAL A 89 7.76 4.88 -4.55
N THR A 90 8.93 4.87 -5.16
CA THR A 90 9.11 5.08 -6.59
C THR A 90 9.70 3.83 -7.22
N SER A 91 9.01 3.21 -8.19
CA SER A 91 9.63 2.20 -9.04
C SER A 91 10.01 2.85 -10.36
N ARG A 92 11.31 2.98 -10.61
CA ARG A 92 11.84 3.42 -11.92
C ARG A 92 12.39 2.26 -12.74
N ARG A 93 12.01 1.01 -12.43
CA ARG A 93 12.72 -0.18 -12.91
C ARG A 93 12.03 -0.87 -14.08
N LEU A 94 12.65 -0.80 -15.27
CA LEU A 94 12.78 -1.95 -16.18
C LEU A 94 13.38 -3.09 -15.35
N CYS A 95 12.56 -4.11 -15.06
CA CYS A 95 12.79 -5.25 -14.17
C CYS A 95 14.26 -5.69 -14.00
N LEU A 96 14.67 -5.99 -12.75
CA LEU A 96 15.61 -7.08 -12.37
C LEU A 96 16.02 -6.96 -10.88
N CYS A 97 15.12 -7.21 -9.92
CA CYS A 97 15.40 -7.86 -8.62
C CYS A 97 14.04 -8.21 -7.95
N PRO A 98 13.94 -9.31 -7.19
CA PRO A 98 12.75 -9.63 -6.41
C PRO A 98 12.64 -8.64 -5.24
N LEU A 99 11.58 -7.82 -5.24
CA LEU A 99 11.32 -6.84 -4.20
C LEU A 99 10.66 -7.54 -3.00
N SER A 100 11.43 -7.79 -1.95
CA SER A 100 10.88 -7.83 -0.58
C SER A 100 10.71 -6.41 -0.07
N ILE A 101 9.56 -6.11 0.55
CA ILE A 101 9.21 -4.78 1.06
C ILE A 101 10.22 -4.30 2.14
N ASP A 102 10.94 -5.24 2.77
CA ASP A 102 11.99 -4.97 3.77
C ASP A 102 13.32 -4.46 3.17
N SER A 103 13.46 -4.43 1.84
CA SER A 103 14.70 -4.00 1.17
C SER A 103 14.78 -2.50 0.87
N VAL A 104 13.75 -1.73 1.24
CA VAL A 104 13.77 -0.27 1.09
C VAL A 104 14.84 0.31 2.03
N ARG A 105 16.00 0.68 1.48
CA ARG A 105 16.97 1.50 2.23
C ARG A 105 16.25 2.78 2.68
N ARG A 106 16.14 2.99 3.99
CA ARG A 106 15.76 4.29 4.57
C ARG A 106 16.79 5.34 4.11
N GLY A 107 16.48 6.02 3.03
CA GLY A 107 17.22 7.20 2.60
C GLY A 107 16.74 8.40 3.40
N TYR A 108 17.39 8.71 4.52
CA TYR A 108 17.19 9.97 5.22
C TYR A 108 17.71 11.12 4.34
N ARG A 109 16.84 11.78 3.60
CA ARG A 109 17.12 13.12 3.07
C ARG A 109 16.54 14.12 4.06
N GLN A 110 17.42 14.75 4.84
CA GLN A 110 17.05 15.92 5.63
C GLN A 110 16.59 17.01 4.65
N TRP A 111 15.32 17.38 4.76
CA TRP A 111 14.80 18.57 4.08
C TRP A 111 15.34 19.80 4.83
N PRO A 112 15.88 20.81 4.12
CA PRO A 112 16.21 22.08 4.76
C PRO A 112 14.93 22.75 5.27
N ALA A 113 15.06 23.40 6.44
CA ALA A 113 14.03 24.17 7.12
C ALA A 113 13.55 25.37 6.30
#